data_AF-A0A2T6BSW6-F1
#
_entry.id   AF-A0A2T6BSW6-F1
#
_cell.length_a   1.000
_cell.length_b   1.000
_cell.length_c   1.000
_cell.angle_alpha   90.00
_cell.angle_beta   90.00
_cell.angle_gamma   90.00
#
_symmetry.space_group_name_H-M   'P 1'
#
loop_
_entity.id
_entity.type
_entity.pdbx_description
1 polymer ?
#
loop_
_entity_poly.entity_id
_entity_poly.type
_entity_poly.pdbx_seq_one_letter_code
_entity_poly.pdbx_strand_id
1 'polypeptide(L)'
;MKKIIVAISLLLVSITTINAQKINWVTVEEAQELMKTAPRKVIMDVYTVWCGPCKMLDKNTFGNADVAKYINENYYAVKFNAEGDSSVTFQGNTYTNPNYDPAKSKQRNAQHQFARYLSIRAYPTMVFFDENFEVIAPISGYLLPKQIEIYLKLFKTDKHKEVNSKEDWEKYQKEFVNEFKS
;
A
#
# COMPACT_ATOMS: atom_id res chain seq x y z
N MET A 1 31.54 -18.40 59.87
CA MET A 1 31.40 -17.19 59.03
C MET A 1 31.95 -17.50 57.63
N LYS A 2 31.11 -17.95 56.70
CA LYS A 2 31.48 -18.12 55.28
C LYS A 2 30.46 -17.33 54.47
N LYS A 3 30.93 -16.23 53.86
CA LYS A 3 30.10 -15.29 53.09
C LYS A 3 29.77 -15.92 51.75
N ILE A 4 28.50 -16.23 51.51
CA ILE A 4 28.01 -16.65 50.19
C ILE A 4 27.81 -15.36 49.39
N ILE A 5 28.67 -15.10 48.42
CA ILE A 5 28.51 -14.02 47.45
C ILE A 5 27.73 -14.62 46.28
N VAL A 6 26.41 -14.42 46.28
CA VAL A 6 25.57 -14.72 45.11
C VAL A 6 25.68 -13.55 44.16
N ALA A 7 26.48 -13.71 43.10
CA ALA A 7 26.54 -12.77 41.99
C ALA A 7 25.26 -12.92 41.15
N ILE A 8 24.29 -12.03 41.37
CA ILE A 8 23.11 -11.90 40.53
C ILE A 8 23.53 -11.14 39.27
N SER A 9 23.81 -11.85 38.18
CA SER A 9 23.96 -11.23 36.87
C SER A 9 22.59 -10.74 36.40
N LEU A 10 22.39 -9.42 36.44
CA LEU A 10 21.20 -8.77 35.89
C LEU A 10 21.24 -8.91 34.36
N LEU A 11 20.54 -9.91 33.81
CA LEU A 11 20.29 -10.01 32.38
C LEU A 11 19.37 -8.84 32.00
N LEU A 12 19.93 -7.76 31.43
CA LEU A 12 19.14 -6.74 30.75
C LEU A 12 18.55 -7.37 29.48
N VAL A 13 17.37 -7.98 29.62
CA VAL A 13 16.53 -8.30 28.49
C VAL A 13 15.93 -6.98 28.03
N SER A 14 16.55 -6.38 27.01
CA SER A 14 15.97 -5.26 26.28
C SER A 14 14.67 -5.74 25.64
N ILE A 15 13.54 -5.46 26.28
CA ILE A 15 12.21 -5.68 25.72
C ILE A 15 12.07 -4.67 24.58
N THR A 16 12.48 -5.05 23.37
CA THR A 16 12.13 -4.29 22.17
C THR A 16 10.62 -4.44 22.01
N THR A 17 9.88 -3.40 22.38
CA THR A 17 8.47 -3.29 22.05
C THR A 17 8.35 -3.34 20.53
N ILE A 18 7.90 -4.47 20.00
CA ILE A 18 7.48 -4.58 18.60
C ILE A 18 6.23 -3.71 18.49
N ASN A 19 6.43 -2.42 18.20
CA ASN A 19 5.34 -1.54 17.87
C ASN A 19 4.85 -1.98 16.48
N ALA A 20 3.58 -2.38 16.37
CA ALA A 20 2.98 -2.65 15.08
C ALA A 20 2.98 -1.34 14.27
N GLN A 21 3.97 -1.21 13.38
CA GLN A 21 4.14 -0.02 12.57
C GLN A 21 2.96 0.09 11.60
N LYS A 22 2.24 1.21 11.63
CA LYS A 22 1.20 1.52 10.65
C LYS A 22 1.83 2.04 9.37
N ILE A 23 1.14 1.91 8.24
CA ILE A 23 1.54 2.53 6.98
C ILE A 23 1.47 4.06 7.12
N ASN A 24 2.51 4.74 6.62
CA ASN A 24 2.61 6.18 6.52
C ASN A 24 1.85 6.65 5.28
N TRP A 25 0.53 6.79 5.42
CA TRP A 25 -0.33 7.28 4.36
C TRP A 25 -0.12 8.77 4.13
N VAL A 26 0.01 9.16 2.86
CA VAL A 26 0.10 10.54 2.41
C VAL A 26 -0.94 10.81 1.31
N THR A 27 -1.20 12.09 1.03
CA THR A 27 -1.97 12.53 -0.13
C THR A 27 -1.19 12.37 -1.43
N VAL A 28 -1.88 12.52 -2.58
CA VAL A 28 -1.24 12.47 -3.90
C VAL A 28 -0.22 13.61 -4.03
N GLU A 29 -0.58 14.80 -3.57
CA GLU A 29 0.24 16.00 -3.61
C GLU A 29 1.48 15.87 -2.70
N GLU A 30 1.31 15.37 -1.48
CA GLU A 30 2.44 15.10 -0.58
C GLU A 30 3.39 14.06 -1.17
N ALA A 31 2.88 12.99 -1.79
CA ALA A 31 3.72 12.03 -2.50
C ALA A 31 4.53 12.70 -3.63
N GLN A 32 3.92 13.60 -4.41
CA GLN A 32 4.64 14.35 -5.44
C GLN A 32 5.75 15.22 -4.85
N GLU A 33 5.51 15.92 -3.74
CA GLU A 33 6.52 16.75 -3.09
C GLU A 33 7.67 15.89 -2.52
N LEU A 34 7.35 14.77 -1.88
CA LEU A 34 8.35 13.83 -1.36
C LEU A 34 9.24 13.29 -2.48
N MET A 35 8.64 12.89 -3.60
CA MET A 35 9.35 12.34 -4.76
C MET A 35 10.32 13.33 -5.41
N LYS A 36 10.11 14.64 -5.30
CA LYS A 36 11.09 15.64 -5.79
C LYS A 36 12.43 15.58 -5.05
N THR A 37 12.41 15.16 -3.79
CA THR A 37 13.61 15.13 -2.93
C THR A 37 14.21 13.74 -2.79
N ALA A 38 13.36 12.71 -2.72
CA ALA A 38 13.76 11.32 -2.57
C ALA A 38 12.86 10.42 -3.44
N PRO A 39 13.15 10.28 -4.74
CA PRO A 39 12.35 9.48 -5.64
C PRO A 39 12.19 8.04 -5.15
N ARG A 40 10.95 7.58 -5.12
CA ARG A 40 10.54 6.26 -4.65
C ARG A 40 9.23 5.89 -5.32
N LYS A 41 9.03 4.61 -5.62
CA LYS A 41 7.77 4.10 -6.17
C LYS A 41 6.58 4.42 -5.26
N VAL A 42 5.39 4.52 -5.82
CA VAL A 42 4.15 4.79 -5.08
C VAL A 42 3.23 3.57 -5.13
N ILE A 43 2.59 3.25 -4.01
CA ILE A 43 1.43 2.36 -3.96
C ILE A 43 0.22 3.17 -3.53
N MET A 44 -0.85 3.14 -4.33
CA MET A 44 -2.10 3.82 -4.03
C MET A 44 -3.20 2.82 -3.75
N ASP A 45 -3.76 2.84 -2.54
CA ASP A 45 -5.00 2.15 -2.19
C ASP A 45 -6.20 2.98 -2.68
N VAL A 46 -6.81 2.52 -3.77
CA VAL A 46 -8.03 3.11 -4.32
C VAL A 46 -9.25 2.37 -3.77
N TYR A 47 -9.98 3.04 -2.87
CA TYR A 47 -11.07 2.45 -2.09
C TYR A 47 -12.36 3.27 -2.17
N THR A 48 -13.43 2.74 -1.59
CA THR A 48 -14.66 3.48 -1.30
C THR A 48 -15.18 3.16 0.12
N VAL A 49 -15.96 4.07 0.71
CA VAL A 49 -16.41 3.97 2.11
C VAL A 49 -17.32 2.76 2.38
N TRP A 50 -18.16 2.40 1.42
CA TRP A 50 -19.13 1.30 1.52
C TRP A 50 -18.53 -0.07 1.18
N CYS A 51 -17.32 -0.11 0.60
CA CYS A 51 -16.69 -1.33 0.11
C CYS A 51 -16.22 -2.25 1.25
N GLY A 52 -16.89 -3.39 1.42
CA GLY A 52 -16.53 -4.42 2.40
C GLY A 52 -15.11 -4.99 2.19
N PRO A 53 -14.76 -5.46 0.98
CA PRO A 53 -13.42 -5.97 0.69
C PRO A 53 -12.29 -4.96 0.92
N CYS A 54 -12.56 -3.65 0.73
CA CYS A 54 -11.60 -2.60 1.00
C CYS A 54 -11.28 -2.50 2.50
N LYS A 55 -12.29 -2.63 3.36
CA LYS A 55 -12.11 -2.67 4.83
C LYS A 55 -11.34 -3.92 5.26
N MET A 56 -11.55 -5.05 4.57
CA MET A 56 -10.78 -6.27 4.81
C MET A 56 -9.32 -6.11 4.39
N LEU A 57 -9.04 -5.49 3.25
CA LEU A 57 -7.68 -5.16 2.81
C LEU A 57 -6.96 -4.29 3.85
N ASP A 58 -7.62 -3.23 4.29
CA ASP A 58 -7.08 -2.31 5.30
C ASP A 58 -6.75 -3.03 6.62
N LYS A 59 -7.68 -3.86 7.11
CA LYS A 59 -7.52 -4.57 8.39
C LYS A 59 -6.49 -5.70 8.32
N ASN A 60 -6.61 -6.58 7.34
CA ASN A 60 -5.91 -7.87 7.33
C ASN A 60 -4.57 -7.81 6.58
N THR A 61 -4.41 -6.82 5.69
CA THR A 61 -3.24 -6.73 4.81
C THR A 61 -2.42 -5.50 5.12
N PHE A 62 -3.01 -4.30 5.05
CA PHE A 62 -2.30 -3.07 5.44
C PHE A 62 -2.07 -2.96 6.94
N GLY A 63 -2.86 -3.67 7.76
CA GLY A 63 -2.63 -3.84 9.19
C GLY A 63 -1.57 -4.89 9.56
N ASN A 64 -1.06 -5.66 8.60
CA ASN A 64 0.01 -6.63 8.84
C ASN A 64 1.37 -5.90 8.99
N ALA A 65 2.15 -6.26 10.01
CA ALA A 65 3.39 -5.57 10.35
C ALA A 65 4.47 -5.70 9.27
N ASP A 66 4.58 -6.85 8.61
CA ASP A 66 5.59 -7.07 7.56
C ASP A 66 5.23 -6.27 6.30
N VAL A 67 3.95 -6.24 5.94
CA VAL A 67 3.42 -5.41 4.84
C VAL A 67 3.66 -3.93 5.11
N ALA A 68 3.27 -3.44 6.29
CA ALA A 68 3.38 -2.03 6.62
C ALA A 68 4.84 -1.57 6.68
N LYS A 69 5.72 -2.40 7.27
CA LYS A 69 7.17 -2.15 7.28
C LYS A 69 7.72 -2.06 5.86
N TYR A 70 7.44 -3.06 5.02
CA TYR A 70 7.96 -3.10 3.67
C TYR A 70 7.48 -1.92 2.83
N ILE A 71 6.19 -1.57 2.92
CA ILE A 71 5.62 -0.40 2.24
C ILE A 71 6.31 0.88 2.69
N ASN A 72 6.47 1.11 4.00
CA ASN A 72 7.11 2.33 4.51
C ASN A 72 8.59 2.45 4.11
N GLU A 73 9.30 1.33 3.99
CA GLU A 73 10.70 1.30 3.57
C GLU A 73 10.86 1.53 2.06
N ASN A 74 9.95 1.01 1.25
CA ASN A 74 10.13 0.86 -0.20
C ASN A 74 9.21 1.70 -1.07
N TYR A 75 8.10 2.20 -0.52
CA TYR A 75 7.09 2.98 -1.22
C TYR A 75 6.73 4.29 -0.51
N TYR A 76 6.15 5.23 -1.26
CA TYR A 76 5.19 6.18 -0.71
C TYR A 76 3.79 5.57 -0.82
N ALA A 77 3.02 5.59 0.27
CA ALA A 77 1.70 4.99 0.32
C ALA A 77 0.64 6.08 0.24
N VAL A 78 -0.22 6.03 -0.78
CA VAL A 78 -1.33 6.96 -0.95
C VAL A 78 -2.65 6.25 -0.70
N LYS A 79 -3.56 6.89 0.00
CA LYS A 79 -4.92 6.38 0.20
C LYS A 79 -5.93 7.31 -0.46
N PHE A 80 -6.70 6.79 -1.41
CA PHE A 80 -7.57 7.62 -2.24
C PHE A 80 -9.00 7.06 -2.29
N ASN A 81 -9.96 7.89 -1.86
CA ASN A 81 -11.38 7.55 -1.96
C ASN A 81 -11.90 7.86 -3.36
N ALA A 82 -12.11 6.81 -4.16
CA ALA A 82 -12.56 6.92 -5.55
C ALA A 82 -13.98 7.45 -5.73
N GLU A 83 -14.74 7.65 -4.65
CA GLU A 83 -16.09 8.21 -4.65
C GLU A 83 -16.21 9.40 -3.67
N GLY A 84 -15.08 9.94 -3.22
CA GLY A 84 -15.02 11.10 -2.34
C GLY A 84 -15.22 12.43 -3.06
N ASP A 85 -15.19 13.52 -2.29
CA ASP A 85 -15.33 14.91 -2.73
C ASP A 85 -14.00 15.68 -2.75
N SER A 86 -12.91 15.05 -2.29
CA SER A 86 -11.58 15.65 -2.26
C SER A 86 -11.07 16.01 -3.66
N SER A 87 -10.60 17.25 -3.86
CA SER A 87 -9.87 17.61 -5.08
C SER A 87 -8.48 16.97 -5.07
N VAL A 88 -8.02 16.49 -6.23
CA VAL A 88 -6.68 15.91 -6.42
C VAL A 88 -5.95 16.65 -7.53
N THR A 89 -4.76 17.16 -7.27
CA THR A 89 -3.86 17.70 -8.29
C THR A 89 -2.78 16.69 -8.63
N PHE A 90 -2.79 16.20 -9.86
CA PHE A 90 -1.85 15.21 -10.35
C PHE A 90 -1.22 15.67 -11.66
N GLN A 91 0.12 15.74 -11.70
CA GLN A 91 0.90 16.14 -12.89
C GLN A 91 0.40 17.44 -13.55
N GLY A 92 0.06 18.45 -12.74
CA GLY A 92 -0.42 19.76 -13.21
C GLY A 92 -1.91 19.81 -13.57
N ASN A 93 -2.64 18.69 -13.51
CA ASN A 93 -4.08 18.64 -13.74
C ASN A 93 -4.84 18.51 -12.42
N THR A 94 -5.95 19.23 -12.27
CA THR A 94 -6.83 19.11 -11.11
C THR A 94 -8.06 18.26 -11.45
N TYR A 95 -8.31 17.25 -10.64
CA TYR A 95 -9.42 16.31 -10.73
C TYR A 95 -10.35 16.49 -9.54
N THR A 96 -11.66 16.50 -9.79
CA THR A 96 -12.68 16.65 -8.74
C THR A 96 -13.79 15.58 -8.89
N ASN A 97 -14.82 15.64 -8.05
CA ASN A 97 -16.02 14.82 -8.19
C ASN A 97 -17.28 15.70 -8.28
N PRO A 98 -17.58 16.29 -9.45
CA PRO A 98 -18.68 17.23 -9.60
C PRO A 98 -20.06 16.60 -9.37
N ASN A 99 -20.17 15.28 -9.47
CA ASN A 99 -21.41 14.53 -9.26
C ASN A 99 -21.49 13.89 -7.87
N TYR A 100 -20.61 14.28 -6.95
CA TYR A 100 -20.65 13.82 -5.57
C TYR A 100 -21.94 14.29 -4.89
N ASP A 101 -22.64 13.35 -4.26
CA ASP A 101 -23.83 13.62 -3.46
C ASP A 101 -23.50 13.49 -1.95
N PRO A 102 -23.48 14.59 -1.18
CA PRO A 102 -23.18 14.55 0.25
C PRO A 102 -24.11 13.65 1.07
N ALA A 103 -25.37 13.50 0.64
CA ALA A 103 -26.33 12.61 1.31
C ALA A 103 -25.95 11.13 1.17
N LYS A 104 -25.12 10.79 0.18
CA LYS A 104 -24.60 9.43 -0.08
C LYS A 104 -23.17 9.23 0.41
N SER A 105 -22.63 10.11 1.25
CA SER A 105 -21.24 10.04 1.75
C SER A 105 -20.80 8.69 2.36
N LYS A 106 -21.76 7.90 2.88
CA LYS A 106 -21.53 6.54 3.44
C LYS A 106 -22.01 5.39 2.53
N GLN A 107 -22.54 5.71 1.37
CA GLN A 107 -23.12 4.78 0.40
C GLN A 107 -22.41 4.91 -0.96
N ARG A 108 -22.89 4.17 -1.96
CA ARG A 108 -22.39 4.30 -3.35
C ARG A 108 -22.63 5.73 -3.85
N ASN A 109 -21.58 6.34 -4.38
CA ASN A 109 -21.58 7.69 -4.92
C ASN A 109 -21.03 7.70 -6.35
N ALA A 110 -21.02 8.87 -6.99
CA ALA A 110 -20.39 9.03 -8.29
C ALA A 110 -18.87 8.79 -8.20
N GLN A 111 -18.32 8.14 -9.22
CA GLN A 111 -16.88 7.91 -9.31
C GLN A 111 -16.13 9.23 -9.59
N HIS A 112 -15.12 9.51 -8.77
CA HIS A 112 -14.21 10.64 -8.86
C HIS A 112 -13.45 10.64 -10.19
N GLN A 113 -13.22 11.82 -10.77
CA GLN A 113 -12.54 11.96 -12.07
C GLN A 113 -11.14 11.35 -12.07
N PHE A 114 -10.39 11.49 -10.97
CA PHE A 114 -9.06 10.88 -10.82
C PHE A 114 -9.09 9.34 -10.87
N ALA A 115 -10.10 8.68 -10.26
CA ALA A 115 -10.25 7.23 -10.39
C ALA A 115 -10.54 6.82 -11.84
N ARG A 116 -11.29 7.65 -12.60
CA ARG A 116 -11.52 7.43 -14.03
C ARG A 116 -10.26 7.61 -14.86
N TYR A 117 -9.44 8.62 -14.53
CA TYR A 117 -8.13 8.84 -15.16
C TYR A 117 -7.22 7.62 -14.99
N LEU A 118 -7.18 7.05 -13.78
CA LEU A 118 -6.46 5.81 -13.46
C LEU A 118 -7.15 4.54 -14.00
N SER A 119 -8.23 4.67 -14.78
CA SER A 119 -8.99 3.54 -15.36
C SER A 119 -9.47 2.50 -14.34
N ILE A 120 -9.84 2.95 -13.13
CA ILE A 120 -10.29 2.07 -12.05
C ILE A 120 -11.69 1.54 -12.34
N ARG A 121 -11.84 0.21 -12.33
CA ARG A 121 -13.10 -0.49 -12.68
C ARG A 121 -13.70 -1.31 -11.55
N ALA A 122 -12.96 -1.54 -10.47
CA ALA A 122 -13.38 -2.33 -9.32
C ALA A 122 -12.71 -1.78 -8.05
N TYR A 123 -13.20 -2.18 -6.88
CA TYR A 123 -12.63 -1.80 -5.59
C TYR A 123 -12.46 -3.03 -4.68
N PRO A 124 -11.38 -3.11 -3.89
CA PRO A 124 -10.23 -2.21 -3.92
C PRO A 124 -9.36 -2.43 -5.17
N THR A 125 -8.61 -1.40 -5.56
CA THR A 125 -7.52 -1.52 -6.53
C THR A 125 -6.27 -0.88 -5.95
N MET A 126 -5.16 -1.62 -5.93
CA MET A 126 -3.84 -1.10 -5.59
C MET A 126 -3.15 -0.67 -6.89
N VAL A 127 -2.95 0.63 -7.07
CA VAL A 127 -2.23 1.15 -8.24
C VAL A 127 -0.77 1.35 -7.88
N PHE A 128 0.13 0.75 -8.65
CA PHE A 128 1.56 0.92 -8.50
C PHE A 128 2.07 1.96 -9.50
N PHE A 129 2.91 2.87 -9.03
CA PHE A 129 3.59 3.87 -9.85
C PHE A 129 5.10 3.74 -9.69
N ASP A 130 5.83 4.16 -10.73
CA ASP A 130 7.28 4.22 -10.71
C ASP A 130 7.80 5.49 -10.00
N GLU A 131 9.11 5.69 -10.04
CA GLU A 131 9.81 6.82 -9.44
C GLU A 131 9.55 8.16 -10.15
N ASN A 132 8.95 8.15 -11.34
CA ASN A 132 8.49 9.33 -12.08
C ASN A 132 6.99 9.61 -11.86
N PHE A 133 6.36 8.83 -10.98
CA PHE A 133 4.91 8.83 -10.71
C PHE A 133 4.09 8.40 -11.94
N GLU A 134 4.67 7.60 -12.84
CA GLU A 134 3.97 6.99 -13.97
C GLU A 134 3.34 5.64 -13.54
N VAL A 135 2.16 5.33 -14.06
CA VAL A 135 1.44 4.10 -13.69
C VAL A 135 2.19 2.88 -14.22
N ILE A 136 2.57 1.97 -13.32
CA ILE A 136 3.08 0.64 -13.67
C ILE A 136 1.91 -0.30 -13.95
N ALA A 137 1.04 -0.50 -12.95
CA ALA A 137 -0.08 -1.43 -13.07
C ALA A 137 -1.16 -1.19 -12.00
N PRO A 138 -2.45 -1.37 -12.34
CA PRO A 138 -3.53 -1.53 -11.36
C PRO A 138 -3.74 -3.00 -11.01
N ILE A 139 -3.62 -3.34 -9.72
CA ILE A 139 -3.92 -4.69 -9.20
C ILE A 139 -5.26 -4.64 -8.47
N SER A 140 -6.28 -5.29 -9.03
CA SER A 140 -7.64 -5.25 -8.47
C SER A 140 -7.92 -6.45 -7.57
N GLY A 141 -8.62 -6.20 -6.46
CA GLY A 141 -9.12 -7.22 -5.55
C GLY A 141 -8.50 -7.17 -4.15
N TYR A 142 -9.11 -7.91 -3.24
CA TYR A 142 -8.60 -8.11 -1.90
C TYR A 142 -7.47 -9.15 -1.92
N LEU A 143 -6.26 -8.71 -1.55
CA LEU A 143 -5.07 -9.56 -1.44
C LEU A 143 -4.71 -9.75 0.02
N LEU A 144 -4.35 -10.96 0.41
CA LEU A 144 -3.75 -11.28 1.71
C LEU A 144 -2.27 -10.85 1.77
N PRO A 145 -1.63 -10.77 2.96
CA PRO A 145 -0.22 -10.37 3.11
C PRO A 145 0.75 -11.04 2.13
N LYS A 146 0.72 -12.37 2.03
CA LYS A 146 1.58 -13.12 1.09
C LYS A 146 1.24 -12.86 -0.39
N GLN A 147 -0.01 -12.58 -0.70
CA GLN A 147 -0.41 -12.31 -2.08
C GLN A 147 0.04 -10.92 -2.52
N ILE A 148 -0.09 -9.90 -1.67
CA ILE A 148 0.39 -8.55 -1.98
C ILE A 148 1.93 -8.50 -2.00
N GLU A 149 2.61 -9.33 -1.20
CA GLU A 149 4.08 -9.44 -1.18
C GLU A 149 4.67 -9.68 -2.57
N ILE A 150 4.05 -10.58 -3.35
CA ILE A 150 4.48 -10.92 -4.71
C ILE A 150 4.57 -9.66 -5.57
N TYR A 151 3.52 -8.82 -5.56
CA TYR A 151 3.45 -7.59 -6.36
C TYR A 151 4.35 -6.49 -5.81
N LEU A 152 4.41 -6.32 -4.49
CA LEU A 152 5.33 -5.38 -3.83
C LEU A 152 6.76 -5.67 -4.24
N LYS A 153 7.22 -6.92 -4.14
CA LYS A 153 8.59 -7.27 -4.53
C LYS A 153 8.80 -7.21 -6.04
N LEU A 154 7.84 -7.69 -6.84
CA LEU A 154 7.89 -7.65 -8.31
C LEU A 154 8.10 -6.23 -8.84
N PHE A 155 7.29 -5.28 -8.37
CA PHE A 155 7.35 -3.90 -8.82
C PHE A 155 8.54 -3.17 -8.20
N LYS A 156 8.89 -3.42 -6.94
CA LYS A 156 10.05 -2.76 -6.31
C LYS A 156 11.37 -3.08 -7.02
N THR A 157 11.52 -4.31 -7.53
CA THR A 157 12.74 -4.75 -8.22
C THR A 157 12.62 -4.72 -9.74
N ASP A 158 11.59 -4.05 -10.29
CA ASP A 158 11.34 -3.95 -11.73
C ASP A 158 11.22 -5.28 -12.51
N LYS A 159 11.07 -6.41 -11.80
CA LYS A 159 10.99 -7.74 -12.41
C LYS A 159 9.76 -7.93 -13.30
N HIS A 160 8.73 -7.10 -13.14
CA HIS A 160 7.59 -7.06 -14.06
C HIS A 160 8.01 -6.80 -15.52
N LYS A 161 9.14 -6.13 -15.77
CA LYS A 161 9.68 -5.89 -17.12
C LYS A 161 10.21 -7.17 -17.79
N GLU A 162 10.46 -8.22 -17.00
CA GLU A 162 10.93 -9.52 -17.48
C GLU A 162 9.77 -10.51 -17.68
N VAL A 163 8.59 -10.22 -17.13
CA VAL A 163 7.38 -11.06 -17.23
C VAL A 163 6.61 -10.69 -18.49
N ASN A 164 6.89 -11.38 -19.59
CA ASN A 164 6.34 -11.07 -20.91
C ASN A 164 5.21 -12.02 -21.35
N SER A 165 4.99 -13.08 -20.57
CA SER A 165 4.02 -14.13 -20.85
C SER A 165 3.34 -14.64 -19.58
N LYS A 166 2.27 -15.42 -19.76
CA LYS A 166 1.60 -16.09 -18.65
C LYS A 166 2.53 -17.12 -17.99
N GLU A 167 3.34 -17.79 -18.81
CA GLU A 167 4.33 -18.78 -18.40
C GLU A 167 5.43 -18.14 -17.53
N ASP A 168 5.91 -16.95 -17.90
CA ASP A 168 6.89 -16.20 -17.08
C ASP A 168 6.30 -15.83 -15.73
N TRP A 169 5.02 -15.42 -15.71
CA TRP A 169 4.33 -15.08 -14.48
C TRP A 169 4.16 -16.30 -13.57
N GLU A 170 3.69 -17.41 -14.11
CA GLU A 170 3.53 -18.67 -13.37
C GLU A 170 4.88 -19.16 -12.82
N LYS A 171 5.95 -19.04 -13.60
CA LYS A 171 7.31 -19.35 -13.17
C LYS A 171 7.74 -18.44 -12.02
N TYR A 172 7.57 -17.13 -12.16
CA TYR A 172 7.91 -16.17 -11.10
C TYR A 172 7.17 -16.49 -9.80
N GLN A 173 5.86 -16.75 -9.87
CA GLN A 173 5.07 -17.10 -8.69
C GLN A 173 5.52 -18.40 -8.03
N LYS A 174 5.91 -19.41 -8.82
CA LYS A 174 6.38 -20.71 -8.32
C LYS A 174 7.73 -20.59 -7.61
N GLU A 175 8.61 -19.72 -8.11
CA GLU A 175 9.95 -19.49 -7.54
C GLU A 175 9.91 -18.48 -6.39
N PHE A 176 8.80 -17.74 -6.23
CA PHE A 176 8.66 -16.73 -5.19
C PHE A 176 8.54 -17.33 -3.79
N VAL A 177 9.48 -16.98 -2.92
CA VAL A 177 9.46 -17.37 -1.50
C VAL A 177 8.90 -16.20 -0.69
N ASN A 178 7.73 -16.41 -0.08
CA ASN A 178 7.10 -15.41 0.77
C ASN A 178 7.84 -15.29 2.11
N GLU A 179 8.05 -14.06 2.55
CA GLU A 179 8.63 -13.70 3.84
C GLU A 179 7.59 -13.12 4.80
N PHE A 180 6.49 -12.57 4.27
CA PHE A 180 5.46 -11.96 5.11
C PHE A 180 4.64 -13.02 5.83
N LYS A 181 4.36 -12.74 7.10
CA LYS A 181 3.43 -13.55 7.91
C LYS A 181 2.01 -13.37 7.41
N SER A 182 1.25 -14.47 7.44
CA SER A 182 -0.18 -14.50 7.08
C SER A 182 -1.06 -13.78 8.09
#